data_AF-A0A815X8A4-F1
#
_entry.id   AF-A0A815X8A4-F1
#
_cell.length_a   1.000
_cell.length_b   1.000
_cell.length_c   1.000
_cell.angle_alpha   90.00
_cell.angle_beta   90.00
_cell.angle_gamma   90.00
#
_symmetry.space_group_name_H-M   'P 1'
#
loop_
_entity.id
_entity.type
_entity.pdbx_description
1 polymer ?
#
loop_
_entity_poly.entity_id
_entity_poly.type
_entity_poly.pdbx_seq_one_letter_code
_entity_poly.pdbx_strand_id
1 'polypeptide(L)'
;MHSVFRIENVKKIDDQLWEIQLKLTSDDDEQLNRLTDYFREEFGKTSGWKRLGLLMLKTGHFHQAEEIFNKLLLLAQPNNFKEIAHLYQMLAFVYVQQANFTEG
;
A
#
# COMPACT_ATOMS: atom_id res chain seq x y z
N MET A 1 -15.89 12.23 -5.27
CA MET A 1 -15.15 12.84 -4.14
C MET A 1 -14.98 11.76 -3.09
N HIS A 2 -13.74 11.37 -2.80
CA HIS A 2 -13.42 10.52 -1.65
C HIS A 2 -12.67 11.40 -0.65
N SER A 3 -13.18 11.55 0.56
CA SER A 3 -12.51 12.30 1.62
C SER A 3 -11.51 11.39 2.32
N VAL A 4 -10.25 11.82 2.39
CA VAL A 4 -9.20 11.12 3.13
C VAL A 4 -9.04 11.81 4.49
N PHE A 5 -8.88 11.00 5.54
CA PHE A 5 -8.66 11.47 6.90
C PHE A 5 -7.35 10.90 7.43
N ARG A 6 -6.56 11.74 8.10
CA ARG A 6 -5.40 11.30 8.89
C ARG A 6 -5.85 11.04 10.32
N ILE A 7 -5.39 9.93 10.89
CA ILE A 7 -5.51 9.67 12.33
C ILE A 7 -4.44 10.49 13.03
N GLU A 8 -4.86 11.45 13.84
CA GLU A 8 -3.95 12.27 14.67
C GLU A 8 -3.72 11.62 16.03
N ASN A 9 -4.77 11.00 16.60
CA ASN A 9 -4.69 10.39 17.91
C ASN A 9 -5.72 9.26 18.07
N VAL A 10 -5.35 8.26 18.86
CA VAL A 10 -6.23 7.16 19.28
C VAL A 10 -6.06 7.02 20.79
N LYS A 11 -7.11 7.31 21.56
CA LYS A 11 -7.08 7.23 23.03
C LYS A 11 -8.22 6.37 23.56
N LYS A 12 -7.92 5.47 24.50
CA LYS A 12 -8.93 4.74 25.27
C LYS A 12 -9.49 5.69 26.32
N ILE A 13 -10.80 5.88 26.34
CA ILE A 13 -11.47 6.74 27.34
C ILE A 13 -12.30 5.93 28.35
N ASP A 14 -12.63 4.68 28.03
CA ASP A 14 -13.23 3.71 28.97
C ASP A 14 -12.94 2.27 28.50
N ASP A 15 -13.34 1.26 29.27
CA ASP A 15 -12.97 -0.14 29.08
C ASP A 15 -13.32 -0.71 27.70
N GLN A 16 -14.32 -0.15 27.03
CA GLN A 16 -14.72 -0.51 25.67
C GLN A 16 -14.92 0.71 24.76
N LEU A 17 -14.48 1.90 25.17
CA LEU A 17 -14.70 3.14 24.42
C LEU A 17 -13.37 3.79 24.02
N TRP A 18 -13.23 4.05 22.72
CA TRP A 18 -12.07 4.69 22.12
C TRP A 18 -12.49 5.98 21.43
N GLU A 19 -11.75 7.06 21.67
CA GLU A 19 -11.85 8.30 20.91
C GLU A 19 -10.74 8.30 19.85
N ILE A 20 -11.14 8.47 18.59
CA ILE A 20 -10.23 8.59 17.45
C ILE A 20 -10.36 10.02 16.90
N GLN A 21 -9.26 10.76 16.94
CA GLN A 21 -9.20 12.10 16.39
C GLN A 21 -8.77 12.02 14.93
N LEU A 22 -9.68 12.41 14.04
CA LEU A 22 -9.47 12.41 12.60
C LEU A 22 -9.34 13.85 12.09
N LYS A 23 -8.32 14.10 11.28
CA LYS A 23 -8.14 15.36 10.57
C LYS A 23 -8.41 15.15 9.08
N LEU A 24 -9.32 15.94 8.52
CA LEU A 24 -9.55 15.95 7.08
C LEU A 24 -8.28 16.42 6.37
N THR A 25 -7.78 15.62 5.43
CA THR A 25 -6.65 16.02 4.58
C THR A 25 -7.16 16.89 3.45
N SER A 26 -6.38 17.89 3.03
CA SER A 26 -6.64 18.68 1.82
C SER A 26 -5.62 18.37 0.74
N ASP A 27 -5.87 18.85 -0.47
CA ASP A 27 -4.91 18.80 -1.58
C ASP A 27 -3.61 19.57 -1.26
N ASP A 28 -3.62 20.42 -0.22
CA ASP A 28 -2.46 21.17 0.27
C ASP A 28 -1.70 20.44 1.40
N ASP A 29 -2.03 19.17 1.69
CA ASP A 29 -1.31 18.39 2.70
C ASP A 29 0.10 18.06 2.20
N GLU A 30 1.07 18.88 2.60
CA GLU A 30 2.44 18.84 2.11
C GLU A 30 3.15 17.50 2.35
N GLN A 31 2.82 16.80 3.44
CA GLN A 31 3.37 15.47 3.72
C GLN A 31 2.79 14.43 2.76
N LEU A 32 1.46 14.45 2.56
CA LEU A 32 0.78 13.55 1.64
C LEU A 32 1.23 13.80 0.19
N ASN A 33 1.42 15.07 -0.19
CA ASN A 33 1.92 15.46 -1.50
C ASN A 33 3.33 14.95 -1.73
N ARG A 34 4.27 15.22 -0.80
CA ARG A 34 5.65 14.72 -0.91
C ARG A 34 5.71 13.20 -1.00
N LEU A 35 4.91 12.51 -0.20
CA LEU A 35 4.82 11.05 -0.22
C LEU A 35 4.30 10.56 -1.59
N THR A 36 3.23 11.15 -2.10
CA THR A 36 2.64 10.74 -3.38
C THR A 36 3.52 11.10 -4.58
N ASP A 37 4.26 12.21 -4.54
CA ASP A 37 5.22 12.60 -5.57
C ASP A 37 6.43 11.67 -5.60
N TYR A 38 7.03 11.38 -4.45
CA TYR A 38 8.10 10.40 -4.35
C TYR A 38 7.68 9.06 -4.98
N PHE A 39 6.46 8.59 -4.72
CA PHE A 39 5.98 7.34 -5.32
C PHE A 39 5.64 7.44 -6.81
N ARG A 40 5.28 8.62 -7.32
CA ARG A 40 5.13 8.82 -8.78
C ARG A 40 6.48 8.72 -9.48
N GLU A 41 7.53 9.25 -8.86
CA GLU A 41 8.90 9.18 -9.37
C GLU A 41 9.47 7.76 -9.28
N GLU A 42 9.41 7.12 -8.10
CA GLU A 42 9.99 5.79 -7.85
C GLU A 42 9.34 4.70 -8.72
N PHE A 43 8.03 4.75 -8.95
CA PHE A 43 7.28 3.66 -9.59
C PHE A 43 6.69 3.99 -10.96
N GLY A 44 6.97 5.19 -11.50
CA GLY A 44 6.50 5.63 -12.82
C GLY A 44 4.99 5.50 -13.02
N LYS A 45 4.52 5.36 -14.26
CA LYS A 45 3.07 5.28 -14.61
C LYS A 45 2.39 3.93 -14.29
N THR A 46 2.90 3.17 -13.33
CA THR A 46 2.28 1.92 -12.89
C THR A 46 0.87 2.21 -12.34
N SER A 47 -0.10 1.33 -12.63
CA SER A 47 -1.50 1.50 -12.18
C SER A 47 -1.61 1.67 -10.66
N GLY A 48 -2.64 2.40 -10.19
CA GLY A 48 -2.77 2.80 -8.78
C GLY A 48 -2.66 1.65 -7.77
N TRP A 49 -3.34 0.53 -8.04
CA TRP A 49 -3.28 -0.65 -7.16
C TRP A 49 -1.91 -1.34 -7.16
N LYS A 50 -1.23 -1.42 -8.31
CA LYS A 50 0.12 -1.98 -8.37
C LYS A 50 1.11 -1.08 -7.62
N ARG A 51 0.96 0.23 -7.75
CA ARG A 51 1.76 1.20 -6.98
C ARG A 51 1.51 1.07 -5.48
N LEU A 52 0.26 0.83 -5.07
CA LEU A 52 -0.07 0.57 -3.66
C LEU A 52 0.60 -0.71 -3.14
N GLY A 53 0.57 -1.80 -3.90
CA GLY A 53 1.25 -3.05 -3.52
C GLY A 53 2.78 -2.87 -3.38
N LEU A 54 3.39 -2.12 -4.30
CA LEU A 54 4.81 -1.77 -4.25
C LEU A 54 5.16 -0.90 -3.02
N LEU A 55 4.28 0.02 -2.65
CA LEU A 55 4.41 0.82 -1.43
C LEU A 55 4.39 -0.07 -0.18
N MET A 56 3.42 -0.97 -0.08
CA MET A 56 3.34 -1.91 1.05
C MET A 56 4.62 -2.75 1.16
N LEU A 57 5.14 -3.23 0.02
CA LEU A 57 6.41 -3.97 -0.02
C LEU A 57 7.59 -3.13 0.48
N LYS A 58 7.78 -1.90 -0.03
CA LYS A 58 8.90 -1.03 0.36
C LYS A 58 8.86 -0.62 1.83
N THR A 59 7.67 -0.54 2.42
CA THR A 59 7.48 -0.13 3.82
C THR A 59 7.45 -1.32 4.79
N GLY A 60 7.72 -2.54 4.32
CA GLY A 60 7.77 -3.74 5.15
C GLY A 60 6.41 -4.35 5.48
N HIS A 61 5.32 -3.83 4.91
CA HIS A 61 3.97 -4.36 5.08
C HIS A 61 3.71 -5.55 4.13
N PHE A 62 4.50 -6.62 4.29
CA PHE A 62 4.56 -7.75 3.34
C PHE A 62 3.21 -8.43 3.13
N HIS A 63 2.44 -8.66 4.20
CA HIS A 63 1.12 -9.29 4.10
C HIS A 63 0.14 -8.46 3.26
N GLN A 64 0.11 -7.14 3.46
CA GLN A 64 -0.75 -6.25 2.69
C GLN A 64 -0.31 -6.16 1.22
N ALA A 65 1.00 -6.21 0.96
CA ALA A 65 1.52 -6.27 -0.40
C ALA A 65 1.08 -7.55 -1.13
N GLU A 66 1.20 -8.70 -0.47
CA GLU A 66 0.75 -10.00 -0.96
C GLU A 66 -0.74 -10.01 -1.28
N GLU A 67 -1.60 -9.53 -0.37
CA GLU A 67 -3.05 -9.45 -0.58
C GLU A 67 -3.40 -8.63 -1.82
N ILE A 68 -2.75 -7.47 -1.99
CA ILE A 68 -2.98 -6.60 -3.15
C ILE A 68 -2.58 -7.30 -4.46
N PHE A 69 -1.40 -7.93 -4.51
CA PHE A 69 -0.94 -8.59 -5.73
C PHE A 69 -1.78 -9.83 -6.08
N ASN A 70 -2.22 -10.61 -5.08
CA ASN A 70 -3.14 -11.72 -5.29
C ASN A 70 -4.50 -11.23 -5.82
N LYS A 71 -5.05 -10.15 -5.25
CA LYS A 71 -6.30 -9.55 -5.75
C LYS A 71 -6.16 -9.03 -7.18
N LEU A 72 -5.03 -8.42 -7.52
CA LEU A 72 -4.73 -8.01 -8.89
C LEU A 72 -4.63 -9.19 -9.84
N LEU A 73 -4.08 -10.33 -9.39
CA LEU A 73 -3.96 -11.54 -10.19
C LEU A 73 -5.34 -12.16 -10.47
N LEU A 74 -6.23 -12.16 -9.48
CA LEU A 74 -7.64 -12.58 -9.65
C LEU A 74 -8.41 -11.70 -10.64
N LEU A 75 -8.07 -10.41 -10.74
CA LEU A 75 -8.71 -9.45 -11.64
C LEU A 75 -8.02 -9.36 -13.00
N ALA A 76 -6.85 -9.97 -13.18
CA ALA A 76 -6.09 -9.90 -14.43
C ALA A 76 -6.82 -10.68 -15.53
N GLN A 77 -6.76 -10.16 -16.76
CA GLN A 77 -7.30 -10.89 -17.90
C GLN A 77 -6.46 -12.14 -18.17
N PRO A 78 -7.07 -13.34 -18.35
CA PRO A 78 -6.32 -14.60 -18.47
C PRO A 78 -5.30 -14.65 -19.62
N ASN A 79 -5.52 -13.83 -20.66
CA ASN A 79 -4.65 -13.72 -21.83
C ASN A 79 -3.58 -12.62 -21.69
N ASN A 80 -3.61 -11.82 -20.63
CA ASN A 80 -2.58 -10.80 -20.38
C ASN A 80 -1.39 -11.40 -19.62
N PHE A 81 -0.69 -12.33 -20.28
CA PHE A 81 0.43 -13.06 -19.69
C PHE A 81 1.54 -12.15 -19.17
N LYS A 82 1.76 -10.99 -19.81
CA LYS A 82 2.74 -9.99 -19.37
C LYS A 82 2.37 -9.42 -18.00
N GLU A 83 1.10 -9.11 -17.78
CA GLU A 83 0.62 -8.62 -16.50
C GLU A 83 0.69 -9.68 -15.41
N ILE A 84 0.27 -10.91 -15.73
CA ILE A 84 0.30 -12.05 -14.81
C ILE A 84 1.74 -12.36 -14.39
N ALA A 85 2.68 -12.45 -15.35
CA ALA A 85 4.09 -12.69 -15.06
C ALA A 85 4.69 -11.59 -14.17
N HIS A 86 4.36 -10.33 -14.44
CA HIS A 86 4.80 -9.22 -13.60
C HIS A 86 4.24 -9.32 -12.18
N LEU A 87 2.97 -9.69 -12.00
CA LEU A 87 2.38 -9.87 -10.68
C LEU A 87 3.02 -11.02 -9.89
N TYR A 88 3.32 -12.15 -10.55
CA TYR A 88 4.09 -13.23 -9.91
C TYR A 88 5.50 -12.81 -9.53
N GLN A 89 6.18 -12.01 -10.35
CA GLN A 89 7.49 -11.44 -10.01
C GLN A 89 7.39 -10.56 -8.75
N MET A 90 6.34 -9.75 -8.62
CA MET A 90 6.12 -8.93 -7.43
C MET A 90 5.87 -9.78 -6.17
N LEU A 91 5.07 -10.86 -6.29
CA LEU A 91 4.87 -11.81 -5.19
C LEU A 91 6.18 -12.49 -4.77
N ALA A 92 7.01 -12.89 -5.73
CA ALA A 92 8.33 -13.45 -5.43
C ALA A 92 9.20 -12.46 -4.63
N PHE A 93 9.18 -11.17 -4.99
CA PHE A 93 9.89 -10.14 -4.22
C PHE A 93 9.33 -9.98 -2.80
N VAL A 94 8.01 -10.08 -2.61
CA VAL A 94 7.41 -10.05 -1.27
C VAL A 94 7.98 -11.15 -0.38
N TYR A 95 7.95 -12.41 -0.85
CA TYR A 95 8.44 -13.53 -0.05
C TYR A 95 9.94 -13.46 0.23
N VAL A 96 10.75 -13.03 -0.75
CA VAL A 96 12.20 -12.86 -0.55
C VAL A 96 12.49 -11.77 0.49
N GLN A 97 11.84 -10.62 0.37
CA GLN A 97 12.03 -9.52 1.31
C GLN A 97 11.55 -9.88 2.72
N GLN A 98 10.41 -10.58 2.83
CA GLN A 98 9.90 -11.05 4.10
C GLN A 98 10.85 -12.04 4.79
N ALA A 99 11.41 -13.01 4.05
CA ALA A 99 12.38 -13.95 4.58
C ALA A 99 13.65 -13.24 5.09
N ASN A 100 14.20 -12.32 4.31
CA ASN A 100 15.37 -11.53 4.71
C ASN A 100 15.09 -10.68 5.97
N PHE A 101 13.87 -10.17 6.13
CA PHE A 101 13.48 -9.38 7.31
C PHE A 101 13.31 -10.23 8.56
N THR A 102 12.99 -11.52 8.43
CA THR A 102 12.88 -12.45 9.55
C THR A 102 14.22 -13.04 10.02
N GLU A 103 15.26 -12.92 9.20
CA GLU A 103 16.61 -13.43 9.49
C GLU A 103 17.56 -12.39 10.14
N GLY A 104 17.17 -11.11 10.20
CA GLY A 104 17.96 -10.00 10.79
C GLY A 104 17.49 -9.57 12.16
#